data_AF-A0A317T3R9-F1
#
_entry.id   AF-A0A317T3R9-F1
#
_cell.length_a   1.000
_cell.length_b   1.000
_cell.length_c   1.000
_cell.angle_alpha   90.00
_cell.angle_beta   90.00
_cell.angle_gamma   90.00
#
_symmetry.space_group_name_H-M   'P 1'
#
loop_
_entity.id
_entity.type
_entity.pdbx_description
1 polymer ?
#
loop_
_entity_poly.entity_id
_entity_poly.type
_entity_poly.pdbx_seq_one_letter_code
_entity_poly.pdbx_strand_id
1 'polypeptide(L)'
;MNKLFIQPELFSQIPGLYALQTTRHGGVSPAPFTTLNLGHNTSDNPANIVKNRTILCNHLSIDPSSLVIADQVHGTRILRAFEGGHHTGYDAFITDRENIFLCILTADCFPVLIYDHEHGAAGAAHAGWKGTAANIAGRTIEAMKEHFGTSPPSCLAWIGTGISVNEYEIGKDVADHFDHKYLHLSPNGRFMLDLAATNVDQLLDAGIPDTSIEVSPFCTARNNSDFFSYRKEKGKTGRMITLIGINSPNQTP
;
A
#
# COMPACT_ATOMS: atom_id res chain seq x y z
N MET A 1 -4.02 18.72 -1.13
CA MET A 1 -5.27 18.38 -1.86
C MET A 1 -6.37 18.09 -0.85
N ASN A 2 -7.58 18.63 -0.97
CA ASN A 2 -8.68 18.27 -0.06
C ASN A 2 -9.54 17.13 -0.65
N LYS A 3 -8.91 16.00 -0.95
CA LYS A 3 -9.56 14.81 -1.56
C LYS A 3 -9.48 13.64 -0.58
N LEU A 4 -10.46 12.73 -0.61
CA LEU A 4 -10.49 11.54 0.25
C LEU A 4 -9.37 10.54 -0.10
N PHE A 5 -9.02 10.41 -1.37
CA PHE A 5 -7.97 9.53 -1.87
C PHE A 5 -7.34 10.07 -3.17
N ILE A 6 -6.22 9.47 -3.54
CA ILE A 6 -5.58 9.54 -4.86
C ILE A 6 -5.73 8.20 -5.57
N GLN A 7 -5.65 8.21 -6.90
CA GLN A 7 -5.69 7.01 -7.75
C GLN A 7 -4.53 7.10 -8.76
N PRO A 8 -3.89 5.97 -9.10
CA PRO A 8 -2.91 5.94 -10.18
C PRO A 8 -3.59 6.06 -11.54
N GLU A 9 -2.94 6.77 -12.45
CA GLU A 9 -3.44 6.94 -13.82
C GLU A 9 -3.44 5.63 -14.59
N LEU A 10 -2.45 4.76 -14.32
CA LEU A 10 -2.27 3.45 -14.94
C LEU A 10 -3.49 2.52 -14.80
N PHE A 11 -4.24 2.63 -13.69
CA PHE A 11 -5.42 1.81 -13.44
C PHE A 11 -6.74 2.50 -13.86
N SER A 12 -6.71 3.78 -14.21
CA SER A 12 -7.92 4.60 -14.41
C SER A 12 -8.85 4.12 -15.52
N GLN A 13 -8.32 3.37 -16.49
CA GLN A 13 -9.05 2.90 -17.67
C GLN A 13 -9.58 1.47 -17.53
N ILE A 14 -9.38 0.81 -16.39
CA ILE A 14 -9.81 -0.59 -16.19
C ILE A 14 -11.20 -0.59 -15.53
N PRO A 15 -12.26 -0.97 -16.26
CA PRO A 15 -13.61 -0.95 -15.72
C PRO A 15 -13.74 -1.87 -14.50
N GLY A 16 -14.38 -1.38 -13.44
CA GLY A 16 -14.59 -2.14 -12.22
C GLY A 16 -13.36 -2.30 -11.33
N LEU A 17 -12.15 -1.89 -11.76
CA LEU A 17 -10.98 -1.92 -10.89
C LEU A 17 -11.00 -0.73 -9.93
N TYR A 18 -11.02 -1.03 -8.64
CA TYR A 18 -10.80 -0.07 -7.58
C TYR A 18 -9.33 -0.16 -7.21
N ALA A 19 -8.59 0.92 -7.40
CA ALA A 19 -7.22 1.03 -6.94
C ALA A 19 -6.95 2.48 -6.48
N LEU A 20 -6.61 2.65 -5.21
CA LEU A 20 -6.47 3.96 -4.59
C LEU A 20 -5.62 3.94 -3.33
N GLN A 21 -5.19 5.12 -2.91
CA GLN A 21 -4.66 5.36 -1.57
C GLN A 21 -5.38 6.53 -0.92
N THR A 22 -5.89 6.34 0.29
CA THR A 22 -6.55 7.42 1.03
C THR A 22 -5.56 8.51 1.43
N THR A 23 -6.05 9.74 1.51
CA THR A 23 -5.36 10.82 2.20
C THR A 23 -5.72 10.79 3.69
N ARG A 24 -5.24 11.77 4.47
CA ARG A 24 -5.66 11.98 5.85
C ARG A 24 -6.98 12.75 6.00
N HIS A 25 -7.63 13.16 4.90
CA HIS A 25 -8.79 14.07 4.90
C HIS A 25 -10.13 13.33 4.91
N GLY A 26 -11.19 13.99 5.37
CA GLY A 26 -12.57 13.48 5.25
C GLY A 26 -13.02 12.51 6.35
N GLY A 27 -12.23 12.34 7.41
CA GLY A 27 -12.59 11.48 8.54
C GLY A 27 -13.11 12.24 9.75
N VAL A 28 -13.11 11.56 10.90
CA VAL A 28 -13.68 12.06 12.16
C VAL A 28 -12.69 12.06 13.33
N SER A 29 -11.50 11.50 13.14
CA SER A 29 -10.55 11.32 14.23
C SER A 29 -9.98 12.68 14.68
N PRO A 30 -9.83 12.91 15.99
CA PRO A 30 -9.19 14.12 16.52
C PRO A 30 -7.66 14.03 16.40
N ALA A 31 -6.97 15.10 16.76
CA ALA A 31 -5.50 15.07 16.86
C ALA A 31 -5.06 13.98 17.87
N PRO A 32 -3.95 13.26 17.60
CA PRO A 32 -3.02 13.42 16.49
C PRO A 32 -3.40 12.66 15.20
N PHE A 33 -4.61 12.11 15.13
CA PHE A 33 -5.12 11.26 14.05
C PHE A 33 -5.99 12.00 13.03
N THR A 34 -6.00 13.33 13.10
CA THR A 34 -6.77 14.23 12.24
C THR A 34 -6.51 13.92 10.75
N THR A 35 -7.48 13.48 9.95
CA THR A 35 -8.90 13.17 10.23
C THR A 35 -9.29 11.72 9.93
N LEU A 36 -8.90 11.17 8.77
CA LEU A 36 -9.30 9.85 8.29
C LEU A 36 -8.29 8.78 8.69
N ASN A 37 -8.12 8.57 9.98
CA ASN A 37 -7.30 7.47 10.46
C ASN A 37 -8.03 6.13 10.30
N LEU A 38 -7.41 5.21 9.55
CA LEU A 38 -7.95 3.88 9.27
C LEU A 38 -7.16 2.75 9.95
N GLY A 39 -6.11 3.11 10.71
CA GLY A 39 -5.21 2.16 11.36
C GLY A 39 -5.75 1.62 12.68
N HIS A 40 -6.03 0.32 12.73
CA HIS A 40 -6.42 -0.39 13.96
C HIS A 40 -5.25 -0.55 14.95
N ASN A 41 -4.01 -0.37 14.49
CA ASN A 41 -2.77 -0.41 15.29
C ASN A 41 -2.34 0.97 15.83
N THR A 42 -3.31 1.87 16.05
CA THR A 42 -3.07 3.22 16.59
C THR A 42 -3.75 3.38 17.94
N SER A 43 -3.40 4.42 18.69
CA SER A 43 -4.05 4.73 19.97
C SER A 43 -5.30 5.62 19.81
N ASP A 44 -5.92 5.63 18.64
CA ASP A 44 -7.17 6.33 18.39
C ASP A 44 -8.35 5.54 18.99
N ASN A 45 -9.49 6.21 19.16
CA ASN A 45 -10.71 5.54 19.58
C ASN A 45 -11.16 4.54 18.49
N PRO A 46 -11.34 3.24 18.80
CA PRO A 46 -11.81 2.25 17.83
C PRO A 46 -13.10 2.64 17.10
N ALA A 47 -14.00 3.38 17.76
CA ALA A 47 -15.22 3.88 17.14
C ALA A 47 -14.95 4.90 16.01
N ASN A 48 -13.89 5.71 16.13
CA ASN A 48 -13.48 6.62 15.07
C ASN A 48 -12.94 5.84 13.86
N ILE A 49 -12.14 4.80 14.10
CA ILE A 49 -11.57 3.95 13.06
C ILE A 49 -12.69 3.24 12.29
N VAL A 50 -13.67 2.67 13.00
CA VAL A 50 -14.86 2.06 12.38
C VAL A 50 -15.62 3.10 11.55
N LYS A 51 -15.88 4.29 12.10
CA LYS A 51 -16.59 5.36 11.39
C LYS A 51 -15.84 5.84 10.14
N ASN A 52 -14.52 6.00 10.22
CA ASN A 52 -13.67 6.35 9.07
C ASN A 52 -13.71 5.26 7.99
N ARG A 53 -13.71 3.99 8.37
CA ARG A 53 -13.86 2.87 7.43
C ARG A 53 -15.23 2.89 6.75
N THR A 54 -16.30 3.14 7.50
CA THR A 54 -17.65 3.32 6.93
C THR A 54 -17.70 4.50 5.96
N ILE A 55 -17.06 5.63 6.28
CA ILE A 55 -16.98 6.79 5.37
C ILE A 55 -16.32 6.40 4.05
N LEU A 56 -15.17 5.71 4.11
CA LEU A 56 -14.47 5.24 2.92
C LEU A 56 -15.34 4.28 2.09
N CYS A 57 -15.92 3.25 2.72
CA CYS A 57 -16.69 2.24 2.02
C CYS A 57 -17.95 2.81 1.37
N ASN A 58 -18.66 3.72 2.07
CA ASN A 58 -19.82 4.41 1.52
C ASN A 58 -19.45 5.28 0.30
N HIS A 59 -18.30 5.96 0.36
CA HIS A 59 -17.83 6.76 -0.78
C HIS A 59 -17.51 5.88 -2.00
N LEU A 60 -16.98 4.68 -1.77
CA LEU A 60 -16.63 3.72 -2.83
C LEU A 60 -17.83 2.85 -3.26
N SER A 61 -18.94 2.90 -2.53
CA SER A 61 -20.09 1.99 -2.72
C SER A 61 -19.70 0.51 -2.63
N ILE A 62 -18.86 0.16 -1.63
CA ILE A 62 -18.44 -1.23 -1.35
C ILE A 62 -18.88 -1.63 0.06
N ASP A 63 -19.06 -2.94 0.30
CA ASP A 63 -19.40 -3.46 1.63
C ASP A 63 -18.15 -3.45 2.54
N PRO A 64 -18.16 -2.81 3.72
CA PRO A 64 -17.07 -2.91 4.68
C PRO A 64 -16.63 -4.35 5.05
N SER A 65 -17.54 -5.34 4.94
CA SER A 65 -17.24 -6.74 5.21
C SER A 65 -16.31 -7.38 4.17
N SER A 66 -16.19 -6.78 2.99
CA SER A 66 -15.35 -7.25 1.87
C SER A 66 -13.88 -6.81 1.97
N LEU A 67 -13.54 -5.98 2.94
CA LEU A 67 -12.17 -5.49 3.12
C LEU A 67 -11.28 -6.57 3.76
N VAL A 68 -10.16 -6.86 3.11
CA VAL A 68 -9.11 -7.72 3.65
C VAL A 68 -8.04 -6.84 4.30
N ILE A 69 -7.91 -6.91 5.62
CA ILE A 69 -6.92 -6.16 6.40
C ILE A 69 -6.12 -7.11 7.27
N ALA A 70 -4.91 -6.73 7.69
CA ALA A 70 -4.15 -7.49 8.68
C ALA A 70 -3.41 -6.62 9.68
N ASP A 71 -3.12 -7.24 10.82
CA ASP A 71 -2.04 -6.83 11.71
C ASP A 71 -0.70 -7.05 10.98
N GLN A 72 -0.26 -6.04 10.23
CA GLN A 72 1.00 -6.02 9.49
C GLN A 72 2.21 -6.08 10.44
N VAL A 73 3.14 -6.99 10.18
CA VAL A 73 4.30 -7.28 11.07
C VAL A 73 5.65 -6.94 10.45
N HIS A 74 5.65 -6.28 9.28
CA HIS A 74 6.85 -6.00 8.47
C HIS A 74 7.59 -7.29 8.08
N GLY A 75 6.84 -8.37 7.86
CA GLY A 75 7.32 -9.65 7.37
C GLY A 75 7.10 -9.79 5.86
N THR A 76 7.04 -11.05 5.41
CA THR A 76 6.91 -11.41 3.99
C THR A 76 5.84 -12.47 3.74
N ARG A 77 4.95 -12.69 4.72
CA ARG A 77 3.84 -13.63 4.59
C ARG A 77 2.75 -13.02 3.71
N ILE A 78 2.32 -13.80 2.74
CA ILE A 78 1.26 -13.45 1.78
C ILE A 78 0.04 -14.31 2.12
N LEU A 79 -1.13 -13.69 2.20
CA LEU A 79 -2.41 -14.37 2.36
C LEU A 79 -3.15 -14.38 1.01
N ARG A 80 -3.56 -15.57 0.56
CA ARG A 80 -4.57 -15.68 -0.49
C ARG A 80 -5.95 -15.46 0.13
N ALA A 81 -6.58 -14.34 -0.19
CA ALA A 81 -7.87 -13.95 0.35
C ALA A 81 -9.03 -14.44 -0.53
N PHE A 82 -10.03 -15.04 0.10
CA PHE A 82 -11.27 -15.49 -0.56
C PHE A 82 -12.50 -14.70 -0.09
N GLU A 83 -12.41 -14.09 1.09
CA GLU A 83 -13.43 -13.28 1.73
C GLU A 83 -12.73 -12.11 2.46
N GLY A 84 -13.49 -11.08 2.80
CA GLY A 84 -12.98 -9.99 3.64
C GLY A 84 -12.82 -10.44 5.09
N GLY A 85 -12.04 -9.69 5.86
CA GLY A 85 -11.72 -10.08 7.23
C GLY A 85 -10.49 -9.36 7.79
N HIS A 86 -10.29 -9.54 9.09
CA HIS A 86 -9.10 -9.08 9.80
C HIS A 86 -8.20 -10.27 10.13
N HIS A 87 -7.01 -10.28 9.56
CA HIS A 87 -6.01 -11.33 9.71
C HIS A 87 -4.80 -10.88 10.54
N THR A 88 -3.92 -11.80 10.92
CA THR A 88 -2.74 -11.49 11.75
C THR A 88 -1.45 -11.98 11.10
N GLY A 89 -0.40 -11.15 11.15
CA GLY A 89 0.94 -11.56 10.75
C GLY A 89 1.14 -11.73 9.24
N TYR A 90 0.39 -10.97 8.44
CA TYR A 90 0.54 -10.88 6.98
C TYR A 90 0.88 -9.45 6.57
N ASP A 91 1.73 -9.33 5.57
CA ASP A 91 2.15 -8.04 5.00
C ASP A 91 1.82 -7.95 3.51
N ALA A 92 1.22 -8.99 2.93
CA ALA A 92 0.72 -8.96 1.57
C ALA A 92 -0.52 -9.84 1.41
N PHE A 93 -1.32 -9.51 0.41
CA PHE A 93 -2.53 -10.22 0.06
C PHE A 93 -2.58 -10.44 -1.44
N ILE A 94 -3.24 -11.52 -1.86
CA ILE A 94 -3.57 -11.79 -3.25
C ILE A 94 -5.00 -12.33 -3.36
N THR A 95 -5.71 -12.03 -4.44
CA THR A 95 -7.04 -12.59 -4.71
C THR A 95 -7.37 -12.59 -6.20
N ASP A 96 -8.19 -13.54 -6.62
CA ASP A 96 -8.88 -13.64 -7.92
C ASP A 96 -10.40 -13.45 -7.75
N ARG A 97 -10.84 -13.01 -6.57
CA ARG A 97 -12.26 -12.85 -6.23
C ARG A 97 -12.69 -11.41 -6.45
N GLU A 98 -13.76 -11.28 -7.23
CA GLU A 98 -14.51 -10.04 -7.32
C GLU A 98 -15.15 -9.70 -5.96
N ASN A 99 -15.38 -8.42 -5.75
CA ASN A 99 -15.94 -7.85 -4.53
C ASN A 99 -15.12 -8.18 -3.27
N ILE A 100 -13.82 -8.45 -3.42
CA ILE A 100 -12.85 -8.57 -2.33
C ILE A 100 -11.77 -7.50 -2.51
N PHE A 101 -11.54 -6.70 -1.46
CA PHE A 101 -10.67 -5.53 -1.55
C PHE A 101 -9.48 -5.63 -0.59
N LEU A 102 -8.30 -5.79 -1.17
CA LEU A 102 -7.03 -5.97 -0.47
C LEU A 102 -6.56 -4.63 0.08
N CYS A 103 -6.37 -4.52 1.39
CA CYS A 103 -6.07 -3.24 2.04
C CYS A 103 -4.72 -3.26 2.79
N ILE A 104 -3.83 -2.34 2.43
CA ILE A 104 -2.54 -2.12 3.08
C ILE A 104 -2.58 -0.81 3.86
N LEU A 105 -2.28 -0.87 5.17
CA LEU A 105 -2.18 0.30 6.03
C LEU A 105 -0.77 0.86 6.04
N THR A 106 -0.62 2.16 5.78
CA THR A 106 0.70 2.82 5.77
C THR A 106 0.70 4.19 6.44
N ALA A 107 1.89 4.58 6.91
CA ALA A 107 2.27 5.95 7.22
C ALA A 107 3.81 6.02 7.11
N ASP A 108 4.30 6.11 5.86
CA ASP A 108 5.71 6.13 5.38
C ASP A 108 6.15 4.88 4.62
N CYS A 109 5.78 3.67 5.04
CA CYS A 109 6.07 2.47 4.24
C CYS A 109 5.34 2.53 2.90
N PHE A 110 5.91 1.90 1.88
CA PHE A 110 5.33 1.90 0.54
C PHE A 110 4.26 0.81 0.43
N PRO A 111 3.04 1.13 -0.01
CA PRO A 111 2.10 0.13 -0.46
C PRO A 111 2.36 -0.16 -1.96
N VAL A 112 2.40 -1.44 -2.33
CA VAL A 112 2.56 -1.86 -3.73
C VAL A 112 1.29 -2.59 -4.16
N LEU A 113 0.61 -2.10 -5.19
CA LEU A 113 -0.55 -2.75 -5.80
C LEU A 113 -0.13 -3.39 -7.11
N ILE A 114 -0.60 -4.60 -7.39
CA ILE A 114 -0.34 -5.33 -8.63
C ILE A 114 -1.69 -5.82 -9.16
N TYR A 115 -1.94 -5.61 -10.45
CA TYR A 115 -3.12 -6.10 -11.13
C TYR A 115 -2.74 -6.92 -12.35
N ASP A 116 -3.23 -8.15 -12.42
CA ASP A 116 -3.12 -9.01 -13.58
C ASP A 116 -4.44 -8.95 -14.37
N HIS A 117 -4.38 -8.29 -15.52
CA HIS A 117 -5.56 -8.08 -16.36
C HIS A 117 -5.99 -9.33 -17.15
N GLU A 118 -5.11 -10.31 -17.33
CA GLU A 118 -5.45 -11.55 -18.05
C GLU A 118 -6.32 -12.47 -17.19
N HIS A 119 -6.00 -12.56 -15.90
CA HIS A 119 -6.68 -13.47 -14.97
C HIS A 119 -7.66 -12.77 -14.04
N GLY A 120 -7.74 -11.43 -14.04
CA GLY A 120 -8.55 -10.69 -13.10
C GLY A 120 -8.09 -10.89 -11.66
N ALA A 121 -6.78 -10.96 -11.44
CA ALA A 121 -6.18 -11.16 -10.13
C ALA A 121 -5.53 -9.87 -9.61
N ALA A 122 -5.61 -9.65 -8.31
CA ALA A 122 -5.03 -8.51 -7.64
C ALA A 122 -4.05 -8.96 -6.54
N GLY A 123 -3.00 -8.19 -6.36
CA GLY A 123 -2.04 -8.31 -5.26
C GLY A 123 -1.84 -6.96 -4.59
N ALA A 124 -1.63 -6.98 -3.27
CA ALA A 124 -1.28 -5.79 -2.50
C ALA A 124 -0.21 -6.14 -1.45
N ALA A 125 0.83 -5.34 -1.33
CA ALA A 125 1.94 -5.58 -0.41
C ALA A 125 2.32 -4.33 0.40
N HIS A 126 2.66 -4.55 1.67
CA HIS A 126 3.25 -3.60 2.58
C HIS A 126 4.78 -3.67 2.51
N ALA A 127 5.36 -2.79 1.72
CA ALA A 127 6.79 -2.67 1.51
C ALA A 127 7.42 -1.63 2.48
N GLY A 128 7.49 -2.00 3.75
CA GLY A 128 8.44 -1.38 4.69
C GLY A 128 9.86 -1.89 4.45
N TRP A 129 10.87 -1.26 5.06
CA TRP A 129 12.28 -1.60 4.76
C TRP A 129 12.61 -3.10 4.92
N LYS A 130 12.07 -3.79 5.94
CA LYS A 130 12.28 -5.24 6.11
C LYS A 130 11.65 -6.07 5.00
N GLY A 131 10.42 -5.71 4.62
CA GLY A 131 9.70 -6.37 3.53
C GLY A 131 10.40 -6.15 2.19
N THR A 132 10.85 -4.92 1.93
CA THR A 132 11.61 -4.59 0.71
C THR A 132 12.97 -5.28 0.68
N ALA A 133 13.75 -5.27 1.77
CA ALA A 133 15.01 -6.02 1.85
C ALA A 133 14.83 -7.53 1.57
N ALA A 134 13.65 -8.07 1.92
CA ALA A 134 13.28 -9.45 1.66
C ALA A 134 12.45 -9.66 0.38
N ASN A 135 12.40 -8.66 -0.51
CA ASN A 135 11.70 -8.67 -1.80
C ASN A 135 10.21 -9.04 -1.72
N ILE A 136 9.43 -8.39 -0.85
CA ILE A 136 7.99 -8.65 -0.72
C ILE A 136 7.21 -8.34 -2.01
N ALA A 137 7.65 -7.36 -2.81
CA ALA A 137 7.02 -7.04 -4.09
C ALA A 137 7.13 -8.21 -5.08
N GLY A 138 8.36 -8.71 -5.32
CA GLY A 138 8.58 -9.88 -6.17
C GLY A 138 7.93 -11.15 -5.60
N ARG A 139 7.96 -11.36 -4.29
CA ARG A 139 7.28 -12.50 -3.65
C ARG A 139 5.76 -12.48 -3.86
N THR A 140 5.14 -11.30 -3.86
CA THR A 140 3.71 -11.17 -4.17
C THR A 140 3.42 -11.62 -5.60
N ILE A 141 4.26 -11.23 -6.56
CA ILE A 141 4.15 -11.66 -7.97
C ILE A 141 4.33 -13.19 -8.08
N GLU A 142 5.32 -13.77 -7.39
CA GLU A 142 5.50 -15.22 -7.39
C GLU A 142 4.30 -15.97 -6.81
N ALA A 143 3.68 -15.46 -5.74
CA ALA A 143 2.46 -16.05 -5.21
C ALA A 143 1.27 -15.92 -6.17
N MET A 144 1.15 -14.80 -6.90
CA MET A 144 0.13 -14.65 -7.95
C MET A 144 0.37 -15.63 -9.11
N LYS A 145 1.63 -15.81 -9.55
CA LYS A 145 2.02 -16.81 -10.54
C LYS A 145 1.62 -18.22 -10.10
N GLU A 146 1.98 -18.59 -8.87
CA GLU A 146 1.69 -19.91 -8.31
C GLU A 146 0.18 -20.20 -8.22
N HIS A 147 -0.61 -19.22 -7.79
CA HIS A 147 -2.02 -19.46 -7.47
C HIS A 147 -3.00 -19.14 -8.60
N PHE A 148 -2.64 -18.26 -9.53
CA PHE A 148 -3.54 -17.76 -10.58
C PHE A 148 -2.99 -17.95 -11.99
N GLY A 149 -1.72 -18.36 -12.14
CA GLY A 149 -1.08 -18.43 -13.46
C GLY A 149 -0.67 -17.07 -14.01
N THR A 150 -0.58 -16.05 -13.14
CA THR A 150 -0.24 -14.68 -13.53
C THR A 150 1.03 -14.60 -14.36
N SER A 151 1.01 -13.75 -15.39
CA SER A 151 2.17 -13.45 -16.24
C SER A 151 2.69 -12.05 -15.87
N PRO A 152 3.94 -11.87 -15.40
CA PRO A 152 4.44 -10.54 -15.06
C PRO A 152 4.34 -9.50 -16.20
N PRO A 153 4.55 -9.86 -17.49
CA PRO A 153 4.28 -8.97 -18.62
C PRO A 153 2.82 -8.49 -18.75
N SER A 154 1.84 -9.25 -18.25
CA SER A 154 0.43 -8.83 -18.20
C SER A 154 0.11 -8.00 -16.95
N CYS A 155 1.05 -7.83 -16.03
CA CYS A 155 0.78 -7.07 -14.82
C CYS A 155 0.93 -5.58 -15.04
N LEU A 156 0.08 -4.83 -14.34
CA LEU A 156 0.25 -3.42 -14.06
C LEU A 156 0.55 -3.27 -12.57
N ALA A 157 1.47 -2.39 -12.20
CA ALA A 157 1.84 -2.18 -10.81
C ALA A 157 1.85 -0.69 -10.45
N TRP A 158 1.47 -0.41 -9.21
CA TRP A 158 1.55 0.92 -8.63
C TRP A 158 2.25 0.89 -7.28
N ILE A 159 3.25 1.74 -7.13
CA ILE A 159 3.91 2.02 -5.86
C ILE A 159 3.28 3.30 -5.29
N GLY A 160 2.44 3.15 -4.27
CA GLY A 160 1.75 4.27 -3.65
C GLY A 160 2.68 5.18 -2.84
N THR A 161 2.08 6.21 -2.24
CA THR A 161 2.82 7.24 -1.50
C THR A 161 3.46 6.67 -0.24
N GLY A 162 4.79 6.74 -0.19
CA GLY A 162 5.63 6.44 0.97
C GLY A 162 6.56 7.61 1.33
N ILE A 163 7.54 7.34 2.18
CA ILE A 163 8.56 8.33 2.53
C ILE A 163 9.65 8.36 1.45
N SER A 164 9.87 9.53 0.85
CA SER A 164 10.88 9.69 -0.20
C SER A 164 12.29 9.61 0.35
N VAL A 165 13.24 9.25 -0.52
CA VAL A 165 14.68 9.21 -0.23
C VAL A 165 15.20 10.44 0.52
N ASN A 166 14.72 11.64 0.18
CA ASN A 166 15.19 12.88 0.81
C ASN A 166 14.76 13.05 2.28
N GLU A 167 13.79 12.27 2.74
CA GLU A 167 13.26 12.31 4.11
C GLU A 167 13.55 11.02 4.89
N TYR A 168 14.03 9.97 4.21
CA TYR A 168 14.22 8.65 4.81
C TYR A 168 15.66 8.34 5.18
N GLU A 169 16.11 9.06 6.20
CA GLU A 169 17.36 8.76 6.87
C GLU A 169 17.27 7.45 7.65
N ILE A 170 18.34 6.66 7.58
CA ILE A 170 18.47 5.36 8.23
C ILE A 170 19.84 5.18 8.89
N GLY A 171 19.92 4.23 9.82
CA GLY A 171 21.17 3.78 10.41
C GLY A 171 21.91 2.78 9.51
N LYS A 172 23.17 2.50 9.86
CA LYS A 172 24.00 1.50 9.16
C LYS A 172 23.37 0.10 9.21
N ASP A 173 22.71 -0.22 10.32
CA ASP A 173 22.00 -1.49 10.55
C ASP A 173 20.93 -1.76 9.50
N VAL A 174 20.24 -0.72 9.01
CA VAL A 174 19.30 -0.84 7.89
C VAL A 174 20.05 -0.80 6.55
N ALA A 175 21.04 0.07 6.41
CA ALA A 175 21.75 0.28 5.15
C ALA A 175 22.47 -0.99 4.66
N ASP A 176 23.01 -1.80 5.57
CA ASP A 176 23.70 -3.05 5.25
C ASP A 176 22.81 -4.10 4.56
N HIS A 177 21.49 -3.92 4.55
CA HIS A 177 20.54 -4.79 3.84
C HIS A 177 20.27 -4.38 2.39
N PHE A 178 20.79 -3.24 1.93
CA PHE A 178 20.49 -2.68 0.62
C PHE A 178 21.76 -2.47 -0.20
N ASP A 179 21.63 -2.60 -1.51
CA ASP A 179 22.71 -2.26 -2.45
C ASP A 179 23.03 -0.75 -2.38
N HIS A 180 24.31 -0.42 -2.54
CA HIS A 180 24.79 0.96 -2.56
C HIS A 180 24.08 1.86 -3.56
N LYS A 181 23.56 1.32 -4.68
CA LYS A 181 22.81 2.12 -5.67
C LYS A 181 21.53 2.75 -5.11
N TYR A 182 20.95 2.20 -4.04
CA TYR A 182 19.75 2.73 -3.37
C TYR A 182 20.09 3.62 -2.16
N LEU A 183 21.37 3.75 -1.84
CA LEU A 183 21.86 4.49 -0.67
C LEU A 183 22.51 5.79 -1.11
N HIS A 184 21.91 6.90 -0.69
CA HIS A 184 22.48 8.22 -0.88
C HIS A 184 23.11 8.71 0.43
N LEU A 185 24.08 9.61 0.33
CA LEU A 185 24.65 10.28 1.49
C LEU A 185 24.05 11.68 1.61
N SER A 186 23.49 11.98 2.77
CA SER A 186 23.15 13.35 3.13
C SER A 186 24.41 14.21 3.32
N PRO A 187 24.29 15.55 3.35
CA PRO A 187 25.42 16.45 3.61
C PRO A 187 26.15 16.20 4.93
N ASN A 188 25.49 15.55 5.90
CA ASN A 188 26.07 15.18 7.19
C ASN A 188 26.53 13.71 7.26
N GLY A 189 26.68 13.05 6.10
CA GLY A 189 27.24 11.70 5.99
C GLY A 189 26.31 10.59 6.49
N ARG A 190 25.01 10.84 6.60
CA ARG A 190 24.01 9.84 6.99
C ARG A 190 23.42 9.16 5.76
N PHE A 191 23.05 7.89 5.89
CA PHE A 191 22.44 7.13 4.81
C PHE A 191 20.98 7.57 4.61
N MET A 192 20.64 7.82 3.35
CA MET A 192 19.30 8.13 2.88
C MET A 192 18.88 7.01 1.93
N LEU A 193 17.83 6.27 2.26
CA LEU A 193 17.43 5.06 1.52
C LEU A 193 16.31 5.36 0.53
N ASP A 194 16.52 5.00 -0.73
CA ASP A 194 15.47 5.02 -1.76
C ASP A 194 14.73 3.67 -1.80
N LEU A 195 13.73 3.54 -0.92
CA LEU A 195 12.84 2.38 -0.92
C LEU A 195 11.96 2.29 -2.18
N ALA A 196 11.58 3.42 -2.78
CA ALA A 196 10.74 3.41 -3.97
C ALA A 196 11.50 2.78 -5.14
N ALA A 197 12.73 3.26 -5.40
CA ALA A 197 13.60 2.70 -6.44
C ALA A 197 13.89 1.20 -6.20
N THR A 198 14.10 0.79 -4.94
CA THR A 198 14.29 -0.63 -4.64
C THR A 198 13.07 -1.48 -5.02
N ASN A 199 11.86 -1.01 -4.72
CA ASN A 199 10.64 -1.73 -5.10
C ASN A 199 10.39 -1.69 -6.63
N VAL A 200 10.73 -0.60 -7.33
CA VAL A 200 10.67 -0.53 -8.80
C VAL A 200 11.55 -1.62 -9.40
N ASP A 201 12.82 -1.67 -9.02
CA ASP A 201 13.77 -2.68 -9.52
C ASP A 201 13.29 -4.11 -9.23
N GLN A 202 12.68 -4.35 -8.06
CA GLN A 202 12.10 -5.65 -7.73
C GLN A 202 10.92 -6.05 -8.62
N LEU A 203 10.09 -5.10 -9.04
CA LEU A 203 8.99 -5.35 -9.98
C LEU A 203 9.52 -5.60 -11.40
N LEU A 204 10.54 -4.83 -11.83
CA LEU A 204 11.24 -5.02 -13.11
C LEU A 204 11.93 -6.39 -13.17
N ASP A 205 12.65 -6.78 -12.11
CA ASP A 205 13.33 -8.07 -12.00
C ASP A 205 12.34 -9.24 -11.99
N ALA A 206 11.13 -9.02 -11.47
CA ALA A 206 10.04 -9.99 -11.55
C ALA A 206 9.40 -10.08 -12.95
N GLY A 207 9.73 -9.17 -13.86
CA GLY A 207 9.32 -9.19 -15.26
C GLY A 207 8.15 -8.27 -15.62
N ILE A 208 7.74 -7.35 -14.72
CA ILE A 208 6.77 -6.31 -15.07
C ILE A 208 7.47 -5.27 -15.96
N PRO A 209 6.90 -4.88 -17.12
CA PRO A 209 7.49 -3.86 -17.98
C PRO A 209 7.57 -2.51 -17.26
N ASP A 210 8.62 -1.74 -17.51
CA ASP A 210 8.79 -0.38 -16.95
C ASP A 210 7.59 0.54 -17.27
N THR A 211 7.04 0.44 -18.49
CA THR A 211 5.85 1.18 -18.91
C THR A 211 4.56 0.78 -18.17
N SER A 212 4.60 -0.30 -17.41
CA SER A 212 3.51 -0.86 -16.61
C SER A 212 3.70 -0.65 -15.12
N ILE A 213 4.66 0.20 -14.71
CA ILE A 213 4.90 0.56 -13.31
C ILE A 213 4.68 2.06 -13.15
N GLU A 214 3.77 2.44 -12.26
CA GLU A 214 3.58 3.83 -11.84
C GLU A 214 4.06 4.02 -10.39
N VAL A 215 4.72 5.14 -10.11
CA VAL A 215 5.13 5.52 -8.75
C VAL A 215 4.45 6.82 -8.37
N SER A 216 3.82 6.85 -7.19
CA SER A 216 3.24 8.08 -6.65
C SER A 216 4.28 9.20 -6.57
N PRO A 217 4.00 10.41 -7.06
CA PRO A 217 4.94 11.52 -7.02
C PRO A 217 5.04 12.19 -5.63
N PHE A 218 4.23 11.76 -4.66
CA PHE A 218 4.15 12.38 -3.35
C PHE A 218 5.11 11.74 -2.34
N CYS A 219 5.43 12.49 -1.29
CA CYS A 219 6.13 11.98 -0.12
C CYS A 219 5.27 12.20 1.13
N THR A 220 5.04 11.15 1.93
CA THR A 220 4.25 11.27 3.18
C THR A 220 4.76 12.35 4.12
N ALA A 221 6.09 12.46 4.28
CA ALA A 221 6.71 13.42 5.19
C ALA A 221 6.69 14.87 4.66
N ARG A 222 6.88 15.09 3.35
CA ARG A 222 6.84 16.43 2.73
C ARG A 222 5.40 16.91 2.52
N ASN A 223 4.53 16.01 2.12
CA ASN A 223 3.10 16.25 1.90
C ASN A 223 2.28 15.88 3.14
N ASN A 224 2.80 16.10 4.35
CA ASN A 224 2.17 15.67 5.60
C ASN A 224 0.80 16.33 5.89
N SER A 225 0.50 17.45 5.21
CA SER A 225 -0.84 18.03 5.20
C SER A 225 -1.88 17.12 4.56
N ASP A 226 -1.47 16.25 3.64
CA ASP A 226 -2.34 15.34 2.88
C ASP A 226 -2.16 13.87 3.30
N PHE A 227 -1.02 13.49 3.88
CA PHE A 227 -0.73 12.11 4.26
C PHE A 227 -0.19 12.02 5.69
N PHE A 228 -0.54 10.96 6.42
CA PHE A 228 0.09 10.66 7.70
C PHE A 228 1.55 10.23 7.49
N SER A 229 2.44 10.64 8.38
CA SER A 229 3.86 10.25 8.33
C SER A 229 4.36 9.93 9.73
N TYR A 230 4.70 8.66 9.96
CA TYR A 230 5.22 8.19 11.23
C TYR A 230 6.52 8.93 11.60
N ARG A 231 7.42 9.10 10.64
CA ARG A 231 8.70 9.80 10.78
C ARG A 231 8.50 11.26 11.12
N LYS A 232 7.68 11.99 10.35
CA LYS A 232 7.45 13.42 10.55
C LYS A 232 6.76 13.72 11.88
N GLU A 233 5.76 12.90 12.23
CA GLU A 233 4.90 13.07 13.41
C GLU A 233 5.42 12.28 14.63
N LYS A 234 6.67 11.83 14.60
CA LYS A 234 7.38 11.18 15.73
C LYS A 234 6.60 10.00 16.32
N GLY A 235 6.02 9.19 15.45
CA GLY A 235 5.30 7.96 15.76
C GLY A 235 3.86 8.12 16.24
N LYS A 236 3.37 9.34 16.45
CA LYS A 236 2.01 9.61 16.92
C LYS A 236 1.16 10.15 15.76
N THR A 237 0.65 9.25 14.93
CA THR A 237 -0.15 9.61 13.75
C THR A 237 -1.04 8.45 13.29
N GLY A 238 -1.98 8.75 12.39
CA GLY A 238 -2.90 7.79 11.79
C GLY A 238 -2.26 6.89 10.74
N ARG A 239 -3.08 6.09 10.05
CA ARG A 239 -2.70 5.30 8.88
C ARG A 239 -3.65 5.57 7.72
N MET A 240 -3.10 5.68 6.52
CA MET A 240 -3.87 5.60 5.27
C MET A 240 -4.16 4.14 4.93
N ILE A 241 -5.21 3.89 4.16
CA ILE A 241 -5.42 2.62 3.45
C ILE A 241 -5.02 2.80 1.99
N THR A 242 -4.29 1.83 1.46
CA THR A 242 -4.16 1.60 0.02
C THR A 242 -4.94 0.34 -0.33
N LEU A 243 -5.83 0.42 -1.30
CA LEU A 243 -6.82 -0.59 -1.60
C LEU A 243 -6.74 -0.98 -3.08
N ILE A 244 -6.82 -2.29 -3.38
CA ILE A 244 -7.08 -2.82 -4.71
C ILE A 244 -8.17 -3.90 -4.68
N GLY A 245 -9.06 -3.92 -5.67
CA GLY A 245 -10.04 -4.99 -5.86
C GLY A 245 -10.92 -4.74 -7.09
N ILE A 246 -11.54 -5.80 -7.60
CA ILE A 246 -12.44 -5.72 -8.76
C ILE A 246 -13.88 -5.72 -8.24
N ASN A 247 -14.66 -4.69 -8.56
CA ASN A 247 -16.08 -4.66 -8.27
C ASN A 247 -16.85 -5.17 -9.47
N SER A 248 -17.69 -6.18 -9.24
CA SER A 248 -18.66 -6.64 -10.25
C SER A 248 -20.02 -6.03 -9.97
N PRO A 249 -20.54 -5.17 -10.85
CA PRO A 249 -21.78 -4.40 -10.60
C PRO A 249 -23.07 -5.24 -10.50
N ASN A 250 -23.00 -6.57 -10.51
CA ASN A 250 -24.15 -7.48 -10.58
C ASN A 250 -24.40 -8.33 -9.31
N GLN A 251 -23.93 -7.91 -8.14
CA GLN A 251 -24.36 -8.52 -6.88
C GLN A 251 -25.01 -7.47 -5.96
N THR A 252 -26.22 -7.05 -6.30
CA THR A 252 -27.17 -6.65 -5.26
C THR A 252 -27.54 -7.90 -4.44
N PRO A 253 -27.58 -7.80 -3.10
CA PRO A 253 -28.04 -8.90 -2.25
C PRO A 253 -29.48 -9.33 -2.56
#